data_AF-A0A1Q7W6Q1-F1
#
_entry.id   AF-A0A1Q7W6Q1-F1
#
_cell.length_a   1.000
_cell.length_b   1.000
_cell.length_c   1.000
_cell.angle_alpha   90.00
_cell.angle_beta   90.00
_cell.angle_gamma   90.00
#
_symmetry.space_group_name_H-M   'P 1'
#
loop_
_entity.id
_entity.type
_entity.pdbx_description
1 polymer ?
#
loop_
_entity_poly.entity_id
_entity_poly.type
_entity_poly.pdbx_seq_one_letter_code
_entity_poly.pdbx_strand_id
1 'polypeptide(L)'
;MRQMHHWAALLFMAAIVVHMFRVFFTGAFRKPREANWIVGFLLFWVGFLEGFCGYGLPDDALSGTGLRIASAITLSIPVIGTWVTTSLFGGEFPGTVILDRLYIVHVLLIPAIILALITVHMALLVKQKHTQWPGPGRTNKNVVGVRMFPGFALKSGGFFMLVFAVIAFLGGLFQINPIWLFGPYKAAIVSAASQPDWYVMFLDGSTRLMPAWELRWHMFGHGYTLPPVLWPTVVLPGILTMLPLFYPFLEARFTKDKATHHLLQRPRDVPTRTGLGAMAIGFYVVLLLSGGNDVIAEKFNISLNATTWAGRIGLLVVPPLAYYLAYRAALGLQQHDREVLAHGVETGIIKRAVDGRFYEVHQPLAAPDEHGHVQLDYAGWVVPKKMNRVGALLPTLRGFFRPVEEPPQPPAEAPVSPAPSREEIGTH
;
A
#
# COMPACT_ATOMS: atom_id res chain seq x y z
N MET A 1 -2.01 -5.76 27.63
CA MET A 1 -0.74 -5.04 27.33
C MET A 1 0.15 -5.76 26.33
N ARG A 2 0.71 -6.95 26.61
CA ARG A 2 1.58 -7.69 25.64
C ARG A 2 0.94 -7.86 24.25
N GLN A 3 -0.32 -8.31 24.20
CA GLN A 3 -1.04 -8.48 22.93
C GLN A 3 -1.26 -7.14 22.20
N MET A 4 -1.63 -6.08 22.93
CA MET A 4 -1.76 -4.73 22.35
C MET A 4 -0.43 -4.25 21.75
N HIS A 5 0.69 -4.51 22.41
CA HIS A 5 2.01 -4.16 21.90
C HIS A 5 2.32 -4.90 20.59
N HIS A 6 2.05 -6.20 20.52
CA HIS A 6 2.24 -6.98 19.28
C HIS A 6 1.30 -6.53 18.15
N TRP A 7 0.02 -6.29 18.43
CA TRP A 7 -0.92 -5.72 17.45
C TRP A 7 -0.51 -4.32 16.99
N ALA A 8 0.03 -3.49 17.88
CA ALA A 8 0.56 -2.18 17.52
C ALA A 8 1.77 -2.30 16.58
N ALA A 9 2.65 -3.28 16.79
CA ALA A 9 3.77 -3.55 15.89
C ALA A 9 3.29 -3.98 14.49
N LEU A 10 2.28 -4.87 14.41
CA LEU A 10 1.68 -5.26 13.13
C LEU A 10 1.06 -4.06 12.41
N LEU A 11 0.29 -3.24 13.13
CA LEU A 11 -0.37 -2.06 12.56
C LEU A 11 0.65 -0.98 12.17
N PHE A 12 1.74 -0.82 12.93
CA PHE A 12 2.83 0.09 12.62
C PHE A 12 3.47 -0.26 11.27
N MET A 13 3.86 -1.52 11.07
CA MET A 13 4.42 -1.97 9.79
C MET A 13 3.40 -1.86 8.65
N ALA A 14 2.12 -2.18 8.90
CA ALA A 14 1.07 -2.09 7.89
C ALA A 14 0.85 -0.64 7.46
N ALA A 15 0.83 0.29 8.43
CA ALA A 15 0.68 1.72 8.18
C ALA A 15 1.86 2.27 7.38
N ILE A 16 3.10 1.84 7.66
CA ILE A 16 4.27 2.24 6.86
C ILE A 16 4.10 1.76 5.42
N VAL A 17 3.78 0.48 5.19
CA VAL A 17 3.63 -0.08 3.83
C VAL A 17 2.51 0.64 3.06
N VAL A 18 1.34 0.85 3.68
CA VAL A 18 0.22 1.59 3.06
C VAL A 18 0.61 3.04 2.78
N HIS A 19 1.33 3.70 3.70
CA HIS A 19 1.82 5.05 3.51
C HIS A 19 2.82 5.15 2.36
N MET A 20 3.76 4.20 2.26
CA MET A 20 4.72 4.11 1.17
C MET A 20 4.01 3.93 -0.17
N PHE A 21 3.01 3.05 -0.26
CA PHE A 21 2.19 2.91 -1.47
C PHE A 21 1.48 4.20 -1.82
N ARG A 22 0.87 4.90 -0.84
CA ARG A 22 0.27 6.22 -1.09
C ARG A 22 1.31 7.18 -1.67
N VAL A 23 2.50 7.28 -1.09
CA VAL A 23 3.56 8.19 -1.56
C VAL A 23 4.03 7.80 -2.96
N PHE A 24 4.20 6.51 -3.24
CA PHE A 24 4.60 5.96 -4.52
C PHE A 24 3.56 6.25 -5.62
N PHE A 25 2.32 5.80 -5.45
CA PHE A 25 1.30 5.94 -6.49
C PHE A 25 0.95 7.40 -6.77
N THR A 26 0.95 8.25 -5.74
CA THR A 26 0.65 9.69 -5.89
C THR A 26 1.85 10.54 -6.36
N GLY A 27 3.04 9.94 -6.49
CA GLY A 27 4.25 10.63 -6.92
C GLY A 27 4.73 11.69 -5.91
N ALA A 28 4.45 11.49 -4.63
CA ALA A 28 4.76 12.45 -3.56
C ALA A 28 6.25 12.44 -3.16
N PHE A 29 7.03 11.48 -3.66
CA PHE A 29 8.49 11.39 -3.48
C PHE A 29 9.27 12.27 -4.47
N ARG A 30 8.62 12.76 -5.54
CA ARG A 30 9.29 13.57 -6.57
C ARG A 30 9.82 14.87 -5.97
N LYS A 31 10.74 15.51 -6.69
CA LYS A 31 11.39 16.76 -6.28
C LYS A 31 10.38 17.74 -5.67
N PRO A 32 10.61 18.26 -4.44
CA PRO A 32 11.86 18.24 -3.66
C PRO A 32 11.94 17.18 -2.53
N ARG A 33 11.17 16.08 -2.62
CA ARG A 33 10.93 15.14 -1.50
C ARG A 33 11.72 13.83 -1.58
N GLU A 34 12.75 13.75 -2.42
CA GLU A 34 13.54 12.52 -2.62
C GLU A 34 14.28 12.12 -1.34
N ALA A 35 14.82 13.09 -0.60
CA ALA A 35 15.46 12.83 0.69
C ALA A 35 14.46 12.30 1.74
N ASN A 36 13.22 12.82 1.73
CA ASN A 36 12.19 12.35 2.64
C ASN A 36 11.74 10.92 2.33
N TRP A 37 11.75 10.53 1.04
CA TRP A 37 11.54 9.16 0.60
C TRP A 37 12.63 8.22 1.12
N ILE A 38 13.91 8.60 0.98
CA ILE A 38 15.04 7.81 1.51
C ILE A 38 14.86 7.58 3.02
N VAL A 39 14.60 8.64 3.79
CA VAL A 39 14.39 8.54 5.25
C VAL A 39 13.19 7.65 5.58
N GLY A 40 12.08 7.80 4.84
CA GLY A 40 10.90 6.94 5.02
C GLY A 40 11.17 5.47 4.69
N PHE A 41 12.00 5.19 3.68
CA PHE A 41 12.39 3.84 3.31
C PHE A 41 13.34 3.21 4.35
N LEU A 42 14.25 4.01 4.92
CA LEU A 42 15.06 3.58 6.05
C LEU A 42 14.20 3.27 7.28
N LEU A 43 13.17 4.09 7.57
CA LEU A 43 12.21 3.82 8.65
C LEU A 43 11.49 2.47 8.46
N PHE A 44 11.16 2.08 7.22
CA PHE A 44 10.61 0.75 6.95
C PHE A 44 11.58 -0.36 7.36
N TRP A 45 12.85 -0.30 6.95
CA TRP A 45 13.83 -1.35 7.27
C TRP A 45 14.23 -1.38 8.74
N VAL A 46 14.33 -0.22 9.39
CA VAL A 46 14.57 -0.14 10.83
C VAL A 46 13.36 -0.68 11.60
N GLY A 47 12.13 -0.36 11.17
CA GLY A 47 10.90 -0.92 11.75
C GLY A 47 10.77 -2.43 11.53
N PHE A 48 11.18 -2.92 10.35
CA PHE A 48 11.25 -4.35 10.04
C PHE A 48 12.21 -5.08 10.98
N LEU A 49 13.42 -4.54 11.15
CA LEU A 49 14.43 -5.08 12.08
C LEU A 49 13.91 -5.05 13.52
N GLU A 50 13.24 -3.97 13.90
CA GLU A 50 12.66 -3.80 15.23
C GLU A 50 11.60 -4.86 15.55
N GLY A 51 10.68 -5.10 14.61
CA GLY A 51 9.68 -6.16 14.75
C GLY A 51 10.31 -7.54 14.88
N PHE A 52 11.34 -7.83 14.08
CA PHE A 52 12.10 -9.07 14.17
C PHE A 52 12.80 -9.23 15.54
N CYS A 53 13.48 -8.18 16.02
CA CYS A 53 14.14 -8.21 17.33
C CYS A 53 13.14 -8.46 18.46
N GLY A 54 11.99 -7.77 18.46
CA GLY A 54 10.95 -7.95 19.48
C GLY A 54 10.31 -9.33 19.46
N TYR A 55 10.05 -9.87 18.28
CA TYR A 55 9.56 -11.23 18.10
C TYR A 55 10.56 -12.30 18.59
N GLY A 56 11.86 -12.03 18.50
CA GLY A 56 12.92 -12.93 18.95
C GLY A 56 13.11 -13.03 20.48
N LEU A 57 12.58 -12.08 21.26
CA LEU A 57 12.82 -12.00 22.72
C LEU A 57 12.12 -13.06 23.59
N PRO A 58 10.91 -13.56 23.28
CA PRO A 58 10.20 -14.48 24.18
C PRO A 58 10.85 -15.85 24.36
N ASP A 59 11.82 -16.22 23.50
CA ASP A 59 12.53 -17.51 23.51
C ASP A 59 11.59 -18.74 23.54
N ASP A 60 10.49 -18.64 22.79
CA ASP A 60 9.58 -19.74 22.54
C ASP A 60 10.00 -20.54 21.30
N ALA A 61 9.43 -21.74 21.11
CA ALA A 61 9.80 -22.62 19.99
C ALA A 61 9.74 -21.93 18.62
N LEU A 62 8.78 -21.03 18.42
CA LEU A 62 8.57 -20.29 17.18
C LEU A 62 9.66 -19.20 16.98
N SER A 63 9.87 -18.34 17.98
CA SER A 63 10.89 -17.28 17.90
C SER A 63 12.32 -17.83 17.79
N GLY A 64 12.65 -18.89 18.52
CA GLY A 64 13.97 -19.52 18.44
C GLY A 64 14.23 -20.18 17.08
N THR A 65 13.20 -20.74 16.43
CA THR A 65 13.32 -21.22 15.03
C THR A 65 13.58 -20.05 14.08
N GLY A 66 12.92 -18.91 14.28
CA GLY A 66 13.21 -17.67 13.55
C GLY A 66 14.64 -17.18 13.73
N LEU A 67 15.17 -17.20 14.96
CA LEU A 67 16.57 -16.86 15.23
C LEU A 67 17.56 -17.85 14.59
N ARG A 68 17.21 -19.15 14.53
CA ARG A 68 18.01 -20.14 13.80
C ARG A 68 18.08 -19.82 12.31
N ILE A 69 16.96 -19.41 11.70
CA ILE A 69 16.93 -18.98 10.31
C ILE A 69 17.80 -17.73 10.12
N ALA A 70 17.70 -16.72 10.99
CA ALA A 70 18.54 -15.52 10.93
C ALA A 70 20.04 -15.83 11.07
N SER A 71 20.41 -16.79 11.91
CA SER A 71 21.77 -17.32 12.00
C SER A 71 22.22 -17.93 10.66
N ALA A 72 21.38 -18.76 10.03
CA ALA A 72 21.69 -19.37 8.73
C ALA A 72 21.81 -18.32 7.59
N ILE A 73 20.95 -17.30 7.58
CA ILE A 73 21.03 -16.18 6.64
C ILE A 73 22.36 -15.43 6.82
N THR A 74 22.73 -15.12 8.06
CA THR A 74 23.97 -14.40 8.36
C THR A 74 25.21 -15.21 7.94
N LEU A 75 25.22 -16.52 8.23
CA LEU A 75 26.28 -17.43 7.80
C LEU A 75 26.40 -17.53 6.28
N SER A 76 25.31 -17.32 5.54
CA SER A 76 25.32 -17.38 4.07
C SER A 76 26.11 -16.25 3.42
N ILE A 77 26.33 -15.13 4.14
CA ILE A 77 27.02 -13.96 3.60
C ILE A 77 28.49 -14.33 3.36
N PRO A 78 28.98 -14.24 2.10
CA PRO A 78 30.35 -14.60 1.80
C PRO A 78 31.34 -13.69 2.53
N VAL A 79 32.53 -14.22 2.80
CA VAL A 79 33.67 -13.54 3.45
C VAL A 79 33.46 -13.24 4.94
N ILE A 80 32.36 -12.60 5.32
CA ILE A 80 32.14 -12.10 6.68
C ILE A 80 31.12 -12.90 7.49
N GLY A 81 30.32 -13.78 6.88
CA GLY A 81 29.18 -14.43 7.53
C GLY A 81 29.53 -15.21 8.80
N THR A 82 30.62 -15.99 8.77
CA THR A 82 31.11 -16.74 9.96
C THR A 82 31.52 -15.79 11.08
N TRP A 83 32.28 -14.74 10.77
CA TRP A 83 32.72 -13.76 11.75
C TRP A 83 31.54 -13.04 12.39
N VAL A 84 30.60 -12.54 11.57
CA VAL A 84 29.42 -11.83 12.05
C VAL A 84 28.54 -12.74 12.90
N THR A 85 28.30 -13.98 12.49
CA THR A 85 27.46 -14.92 13.25
C THR A 85 28.10 -15.26 14.59
N THR A 86 29.37 -15.69 14.62
CA THR A 86 30.05 -16.02 15.87
C THR A 86 30.14 -14.80 16.79
N SER A 87 30.38 -13.61 16.25
CA SER A 87 30.36 -12.38 17.03
C SER A 87 28.97 -12.10 17.60
N LEU A 88 27.89 -12.19 16.83
CA LEU A 88 26.52 -11.89 17.24
C LEU A 88 26.01 -12.84 18.34
N PHE A 89 26.24 -14.15 18.18
CA PHE A 89 25.73 -15.17 19.10
C PHE A 89 26.69 -15.47 20.26
N GLY A 90 27.94 -14.99 20.20
CA GLY A 90 28.98 -15.30 21.19
C GLY A 90 29.49 -16.74 21.10
N GLY A 91 29.45 -17.34 19.91
CA GLY A 91 29.76 -18.74 19.68
C GLY A 91 28.87 -19.36 18.61
N GLU A 92 28.75 -20.69 18.64
CA GLU A 92 27.78 -21.42 17.82
C GLU A 92 26.34 -21.17 18.31
N PHE A 93 25.38 -21.16 17.39
CA PHE A 93 23.97 -21.07 17.72
C PHE A 93 23.55 -22.25 18.63
N PRO A 94 22.72 -22.05 19.68
CA PRO A 94 21.93 -20.85 20.00
C PRO A 94 22.69 -19.71 20.69
N GLY A 95 23.91 -19.95 21.17
CA GLY A 95 24.70 -18.97 21.91
C GLY A 95 24.12 -18.64 23.29
N THR A 96 24.82 -17.81 24.06
CA THR A 96 24.41 -17.41 25.43
C THR A 96 24.11 -15.92 25.58
N VAL A 97 24.53 -15.09 24.61
CA VAL A 97 24.47 -13.62 24.73
C VAL A 97 23.48 -12.95 23.78
N ILE A 98 22.83 -13.72 22.88
CA ILE A 98 22.00 -13.14 21.82
C ILE A 98 20.74 -12.47 22.38
N LEU A 99 20.07 -13.06 23.37
CA LEU A 99 18.85 -12.52 23.95
C LEU A 99 19.11 -11.19 24.68
N ASP A 100 20.18 -11.10 25.46
CA ASP A 100 20.58 -9.86 26.15
C ASP A 100 20.87 -8.73 25.15
N ARG A 101 21.54 -9.07 24.04
CA ARG A 101 21.83 -8.11 22.97
C ARG A 101 20.58 -7.67 22.24
N LEU A 102 19.70 -8.62 21.88
CA LEU A 102 18.41 -8.30 21.27
C LEU A 102 17.58 -7.41 22.18
N TYR A 103 17.60 -7.62 23.50
CA TYR A 103 16.88 -6.78 24.45
C TYR A 103 17.38 -5.33 24.42
N ILE A 104 18.70 -5.11 24.46
CA ILE A 104 19.28 -3.76 24.37
C ILE A 104 18.97 -3.12 23.02
N VAL A 105 19.08 -3.89 21.94
CA VAL A 105 18.82 -3.41 20.58
C VAL A 105 17.36 -3.02 20.41
N HIS A 106 16.44 -3.86 20.86
CA HIS A 106 14.99 -3.68 20.73
C HIS A 106 14.43 -2.61 21.67
N VAL A 107 14.89 -2.52 22.91
CA VAL A 107 14.31 -1.57 23.87
C VAL A 107 14.91 -0.17 23.72
N LEU A 108 16.20 -0.07 23.38
CA LEU A 108 16.93 1.19 23.39
C LEU A 108 17.40 1.62 22.00
N LEU A 109 18.27 0.85 21.36
CA LEU A 109 19.05 1.33 20.22
C LEU A 109 18.18 1.60 19.00
N ILE A 110 17.38 0.62 18.59
CA ILE A 110 16.55 0.71 17.39
C ILE A 110 15.39 1.70 17.58
N PRO A 111 14.63 1.70 18.70
CA PRO A 111 13.64 2.75 18.96
C PRO A 111 14.21 4.16 18.97
N ALA A 112 15.42 4.36 19.52
CA ALA A 112 16.09 5.67 19.49
C ALA A 112 16.41 6.10 18.04
N ILE A 113 16.86 5.18 17.19
CA ILE A 113 17.09 5.43 15.76
C ILE A 113 15.77 5.74 15.05
N ILE A 114 14.69 4.99 15.32
CA ILE A 114 13.35 5.27 14.77
C ILE A 114 12.90 6.68 15.16
N LEU A 115 13.04 7.06 16.43
CA LEU A 115 12.66 8.39 16.91
C LEU A 115 13.46 9.50 16.21
N ALA A 116 14.78 9.32 16.06
CA ALA A 116 15.63 10.26 15.34
C ALA A 116 15.22 10.39 13.87
N LEU A 117 14.98 9.26 13.18
CA LEU A 117 14.55 9.24 11.78
C LEU A 117 13.15 9.84 11.60
N ILE A 118 12.19 9.56 12.49
CA ILE A 118 10.86 10.20 12.48
C ILE A 118 11.01 11.71 12.65
N THR A 119 11.88 12.16 13.56
CA THR A 119 12.13 13.59 13.77
C THR A 119 12.64 14.26 12.49
N VAL A 120 13.63 13.65 11.82
CA VAL A 120 14.15 14.13 10.53
C VAL A 120 13.05 14.10 9.45
N HIS A 121 12.30 13.00 9.36
CA HIS A 121 11.21 12.82 8.39
C HIS A 121 10.13 13.90 8.53
N MET A 122 9.73 14.19 9.77
CA MET A 122 8.74 15.24 10.07
C MET A 122 9.31 16.64 9.85
N ALA A 123 10.57 16.90 10.21
CA ALA A 123 11.22 18.19 9.98
C ALA A 123 11.30 18.54 8.48
N LEU A 124 11.66 17.56 7.64
CA LEU A 124 11.65 17.72 6.18
C LEU A 124 10.24 18.06 5.67
N LEU A 125 9.22 17.36 6.15
CA LEU A 125 7.82 17.61 5.77
C LEU A 125 7.33 19.01 6.19
N VAL A 126 7.68 19.45 7.41
CA VAL A 126 7.31 20.79 7.92
C VAL A 126 8.00 21.89 7.10
N LYS A 127 9.29 21.72 6.77
CA LYS A 127 10.07 22.67 5.96
C LYS A 127 9.57 22.74 4.52
N GLN A 128 9.32 21.60 3.89
CA GLN A 128 8.95 21.51 2.47
C GLN A 128 7.44 21.70 2.21
N LYS A 129 6.64 21.76 3.28
CA LYS A 129 5.17 21.73 3.29
C LYS A 129 4.59 20.44 2.68
N HIS A 130 3.41 20.07 3.16
CA HIS A 130 2.73 18.86 2.70
C HIS A 130 2.27 18.98 1.23
N THR A 131 2.26 17.87 0.49
CA THR A 131 1.72 17.81 -0.87
C THR A 131 0.20 17.89 -0.89
N GLN A 132 -0.39 18.37 -1.98
CA GLN A 132 -1.84 18.41 -2.15
C GLN A 132 -2.26 17.90 -3.52
N TRP A 133 -3.48 17.38 -3.62
CA TRP A 133 -4.08 17.10 -4.92
C TRP A 133 -4.27 18.40 -5.71
N PRO A 134 -4.05 18.44 -7.04
CA PRO A 134 -4.47 19.57 -7.88
C PRO A 134 -5.95 19.83 -7.68
N GLY A 135 -6.49 21.00 -8.00
CA GLY A 135 -7.92 21.29 -7.81
C GLY A 135 -8.19 22.79 -7.70
N PRO A 136 -9.46 23.19 -7.46
CA PRO A 136 -9.83 24.60 -7.39
C PRO A 136 -8.98 25.38 -6.37
N GLY A 137 -8.35 26.46 -6.82
CA GLY A 137 -7.48 27.32 -5.99
C GLY A 137 -6.15 26.69 -5.55
N ARG A 138 -5.81 25.48 -6.01
CA ARG A 138 -4.56 24.78 -5.64
C ARG A 138 -3.52 24.89 -6.74
N THR A 139 -2.38 25.49 -6.38
CA THR A 139 -1.25 25.68 -7.28
C THR A 139 0.00 25.03 -6.69
N ASN A 140 1.09 24.97 -7.48
CA ASN A 140 2.38 24.51 -6.96
C ASN A 140 3.00 25.46 -5.91
N LYS A 141 2.46 26.68 -5.75
CA LYS A 141 3.03 27.72 -4.88
C LYS A 141 2.25 27.92 -3.58
N ASN A 142 1.15 27.20 -3.37
CA ASN A 142 0.31 27.35 -2.17
C ASN A 142 -0.03 26.01 -1.54
N VAL A 143 -0.62 26.05 -0.35
CA VAL A 143 -1.23 24.90 0.32
C VAL A 143 -2.61 25.32 0.79
N VAL A 144 -3.64 24.64 0.30
CA VAL A 144 -5.04 24.92 0.63
C VAL A 144 -5.54 23.82 1.55
N GLY A 145 -5.87 24.18 2.79
CA GLY A 145 -6.35 23.23 3.80
C GLY A 145 -6.67 23.89 5.13
N VAL A 146 -6.86 23.05 6.15
CA VAL A 146 -7.10 23.51 7.52
C VAL A 146 -5.79 23.89 8.21
N ARG A 147 -5.84 24.92 9.08
CA ARG A 147 -4.69 25.31 9.91
C ARG A 147 -4.36 24.23 10.93
N MET A 148 -3.10 24.21 11.37
CA MET A 148 -2.60 23.24 12.37
C MET A 148 -3.44 23.26 13.65
N PHE A 149 -3.68 24.46 14.21
CA PHE A 149 -4.52 24.65 15.38
C PHE A 149 -5.69 25.59 15.05
N PRO A 150 -6.92 25.30 15.54
CA PRO A 150 -7.32 24.09 16.29
C PRO A 150 -7.71 22.91 15.40
N GLY A 151 -8.02 23.16 14.12
CA GLY A 151 -8.71 22.19 13.25
C GLY A 151 -7.96 20.88 13.02
N PHE A 152 -6.69 20.94 12.56
CA PHE A 152 -5.93 19.73 12.28
C PHE A 152 -5.52 18.98 13.56
N ALA A 153 -5.16 19.69 14.63
CA ALA A 153 -4.79 19.12 15.92
C ALA A 153 -5.93 18.28 16.51
N LEU A 154 -7.16 18.80 16.54
CA LEU A 154 -8.33 18.06 17.05
C LEU A 154 -8.63 16.82 16.20
N LYS A 155 -8.58 16.93 14.87
CA LYS A 155 -8.78 15.77 13.97
C LYS A 155 -7.71 14.70 14.17
N SER A 156 -6.46 15.11 14.31
CA SER A 156 -5.32 14.19 14.51
C SER A 156 -5.38 13.51 15.89
N GLY A 157 -5.73 14.25 16.95
CA GLY A 157 -5.94 13.70 18.28
C GLY A 157 -7.12 12.71 18.33
N GLY A 158 -8.24 13.04 17.68
CA GLY A 158 -9.37 12.12 17.53
C GLY A 158 -8.99 10.85 16.76
N PHE A 159 -8.23 10.97 15.67
CA PHE A 159 -7.74 9.82 14.91
C PHE A 159 -6.77 8.95 15.73
N PHE A 160 -5.89 9.56 16.53
CA PHE A 160 -5.02 8.84 17.46
C PHE A 160 -5.82 8.00 18.46
N MET A 161 -6.87 8.59 19.07
CA MET A 161 -7.74 7.85 20.01
C MET A 161 -8.50 6.72 19.33
N LEU A 162 -8.94 6.90 18.08
CA LEU A 162 -9.55 5.83 17.28
C LEU A 162 -8.56 4.69 17.04
N VAL A 163 -7.33 4.99 16.60
CA VAL A 163 -6.29 3.97 16.37
C VAL A 163 -5.95 3.24 17.67
N PHE A 164 -5.80 3.98 18.78
CA PHE A 164 -5.58 3.39 20.09
C PHE A 164 -6.73 2.46 20.51
N ALA A 165 -7.98 2.87 20.31
CA ALA A 165 -9.16 2.06 20.60
C ALA A 165 -9.19 0.78 19.75
N VAL A 166 -8.83 0.86 18.46
CA VAL A 166 -8.73 -0.32 17.59
C VAL A 166 -7.63 -1.26 18.08
N ILE A 167 -6.45 -0.76 18.46
CA ILE A 167 -5.37 -1.60 19.01
C ILE A 167 -5.79 -2.25 20.33
N ALA A 168 -6.47 -1.51 21.21
CA ALA A 168 -6.98 -2.03 22.47
C ALA A 168 -8.05 -3.11 22.26
N PHE A 169 -8.96 -2.88 21.31
CA PHE A 169 -9.97 -3.85 20.90
C PHE A 169 -9.34 -5.13 20.34
N LEU A 170 -8.38 -5.00 19.42
CA LEU A 170 -7.64 -6.12 18.85
C LEU A 170 -6.86 -6.89 19.92
N GLY A 171 -6.12 -6.20 20.77
CA GLY A 171 -5.35 -6.82 21.85
C GLY A 171 -6.16 -7.33 23.04
N GLY A 172 -7.46 -7.03 23.10
CA GLY A 172 -8.38 -7.56 24.09
C GLY A 172 -9.18 -8.78 23.61
N LEU A 173 -9.60 -8.78 22.34
CA LEU A 173 -10.48 -9.83 21.79
C LEU A 173 -9.76 -10.85 20.90
N PHE A 174 -8.67 -10.46 20.24
CA PHE A 174 -7.98 -11.32 19.28
C PHE A 174 -6.61 -11.72 19.83
N GLN A 175 -6.54 -12.96 20.28
CA GLN A 175 -5.30 -13.54 20.78
C GLN A 175 -4.20 -13.51 19.72
N ILE A 176 -3.02 -13.05 20.12
CA ILE A 176 -1.83 -13.01 19.26
C ILE A 176 -0.60 -13.52 20.02
N ASN A 177 0.22 -14.31 19.33
CA ASN A 177 1.45 -14.92 19.84
C ASN A 177 1.29 -15.57 21.24
N PRO A 178 0.50 -16.67 21.36
CA PRO A 178 0.29 -17.36 22.63
C PRO A 178 1.48 -18.26 23.00
N ILE A 179 2.55 -17.67 23.52
CA ILE A 179 3.83 -18.33 23.83
C ILE A 179 3.70 -19.57 24.74
N TRP A 180 2.68 -19.64 25.58
CA TRP A 180 2.41 -20.80 26.44
C TRP A 180 2.00 -22.05 25.67
N LEU A 181 1.51 -21.92 24.42
CA LEU A 181 1.19 -23.06 23.55
C LEU A 181 2.44 -23.61 22.85
N PHE A 182 3.44 -22.78 22.62
CA PHE A 182 4.68 -23.16 21.93
C PHE A 182 5.73 -23.74 22.88
N GLY A 183 5.73 -23.29 24.14
CA GLY A 183 6.71 -23.70 25.13
C GLY A 183 8.10 -23.10 24.87
N PRO A 184 9.07 -23.37 25.76
CA PRO A 184 10.42 -22.82 25.64
C PRO A 184 11.16 -23.40 24.42
N TYR A 185 12.03 -22.60 23.83
CA TYR A 185 12.85 -23.04 22.71
C TYR A 185 13.77 -24.21 23.08
N LYS A 186 13.79 -25.24 22.23
CA LYS A 186 14.75 -26.34 22.28
C LYS A 186 15.19 -26.65 20.86
N ALA A 187 16.49 -26.64 20.61
CA ALA A 187 17.04 -26.82 19.26
C ALA A 187 16.63 -28.14 18.56
N ALA A 188 16.26 -29.17 19.34
CA ALA A 188 15.81 -30.47 18.82
C ALA A 188 14.31 -30.54 18.49
N ILE A 189 13.52 -29.50 18.79
CA ILE A 189 12.07 -29.49 18.62
C ILE A 189 11.68 -28.37 17.65
N VAL A 190 10.81 -28.69 16.69
CA VAL A 190 10.25 -27.74 15.73
C VAL A 190 8.75 -27.90 15.66
N SER A 191 8.04 -26.81 15.37
CA SER A 191 6.59 -26.83 15.11
C SER A 191 6.31 -26.85 13.60
N ALA A 192 5.18 -27.47 13.22
CA ALA A 192 4.57 -27.20 11.94
C ALA A 192 4.00 -25.76 11.93
N ALA A 193 3.85 -25.17 10.73
CA ALA A 193 3.41 -23.79 10.57
C ALA A 193 4.30 -22.77 11.31
N SER A 194 5.61 -22.99 11.28
CA SER A 194 6.60 -22.03 11.78
C SER A 194 6.74 -20.87 10.80
N GLN A 195 5.90 -19.85 10.98
CA GLN A 195 5.79 -18.71 10.10
C GLN A 195 6.14 -17.43 10.85
N PRO A 196 6.92 -16.51 10.25
CA PRO A 196 7.15 -15.22 10.87
C PRO A 196 5.94 -14.30 10.66
N ASP A 197 5.97 -13.12 11.28
CA ASP A 197 4.94 -12.10 11.05
C ASP A 197 4.81 -11.73 9.57
N TRP A 198 3.62 -11.26 9.17
CA TRP A 198 3.26 -11.00 7.77
C TRP A 198 4.26 -10.09 7.02
N TYR A 199 4.89 -9.14 7.72
CA TYR A 199 5.85 -8.22 7.10
C TYR A 199 7.21 -8.87 6.82
N VAL A 200 7.53 -10.00 7.47
CA VAL A 200 8.71 -10.86 7.22
C VAL A 200 8.38 -12.04 6.30
N MET A 201 7.11 -12.45 6.25
CA MET A 201 6.65 -13.64 5.53
C MET A 201 7.01 -13.66 4.02
N PHE A 202 7.25 -12.51 3.38
CA PHE A 202 7.75 -12.50 2.00
C PHE A 202 9.16 -13.10 1.87
N LEU A 203 9.99 -12.96 2.91
CA LEU A 203 11.34 -13.51 2.99
C LEU A 203 11.29 -15.03 3.16
N ASP A 204 10.34 -15.53 3.94
CA ASP A 204 10.13 -16.97 4.08
C ASP A 204 9.47 -17.57 2.81
N GLY A 205 8.58 -16.82 2.16
CA GLY A 205 8.07 -17.21 0.86
C GLY A 205 9.17 -17.33 -0.19
N SER A 206 10.13 -16.40 -0.21
CA SER A 206 11.22 -16.47 -1.18
C SER A 206 12.14 -17.66 -0.93
N THR A 207 12.43 -18.02 0.33
CA THR A 207 13.24 -19.21 0.66
C THR A 207 12.57 -20.50 0.22
N ARG A 208 11.25 -20.62 0.43
CA ARG A 208 10.46 -21.79 0.01
C ARG A 208 10.40 -21.94 -1.50
N LEU A 209 10.30 -20.83 -2.23
CA LEU A 209 10.18 -20.86 -3.69
C LEU A 209 11.53 -21.00 -4.41
N MET A 210 12.63 -20.52 -3.84
CA MET A 210 13.94 -20.60 -4.46
C MET A 210 14.34 -22.06 -4.74
N PRO A 211 14.78 -22.40 -5.97
CA PRO A 211 15.43 -23.69 -6.23
C PRO A 211 16.73 -23.86 -5.43
N ALA A 212 17.17 -25.11 -5.23
CA ALA A 212 18.40 -25.41 -4.50
C ALA A 212 19.67 -25.10 -5.34
N TRP A 213 19.82 -23.85 -5.78
CA TRP A 213 20.98 -23.39 -6.54
C TRP A 213 22.15 -23.08 -5.62
N GLU A 214 23.16 -23.95 -5.68
CA GLU A 214 24.39 -23.82 -4.93
C GLU A 214 25.55 -23.57 -5.90
N LEU A 215 26.40 -22.58 -5.58
CA LEU A 215 27.63 -22.34 -6.34
C LEU A 215 28.82 -22.75 -5.51
N ARG A 216 29.64 -23.66 -6.05
CA ARG A 216 30.88 -24.13 -5.43
C ARG A 216 32.04 -23.77 -6.33
N TRP A 217 33.09 -23.17 -5.77
CA TRP A 217 34.35 -22.95 -6.47
C TRP A 217 35.53 -23.13 -5.51
N HIS A 218 36.73 -23.29 -6.09
CA HIS A 218 37.97 -23.39 -5.33
C HIS A 218 38.83 -22.18 -5.65
N MET A 219 39.31 -21.48 -4.62
CA MET A 219 40.19 -20.33 -4.76
C MET A 219 41.18 -20.33 -3.59
N PHE A 220 42.44 -19.98 -3.84
CA PHE A 220 43.49 -19.92 -2.79
C PHE A 220 43.63 -21.18 -1.91
N GLY A 221 43.40 -22.38 -2.47
CA GLY A 221 43.47 -23.63 -1.71
C GLY A 221 42.29 -23.89 -0.75
N HIS A 222 41.29 -23.02 -0.74
CA HIS A 222 40.05 -23.18 0.03
C HIS A 222 38.85 -23.42 -0.89
N GLY A 223 37.94 -24.29 -0.45
CA GLY A 223 36.63 -24.45 -1.08
C GLY A 223 35.68 -23.35 -0.61
N TYR A 224 35.07 -22.64 -1.55
CA TYR A 224 34.05 -21.63 -1.29
C TYR A 224 32.71 -22.13 -1.79
N THR A 225 31.69 -21.93 -0.97
CA THR A 225 30.31 -22.31 -1.27
C THR A 225 29.39 -21.11 -1.03
N LEU A 226 28.58 -20.77 -2.03
CA LEU A 226 27.42 -19.91 -1.84
C LEU A 226 26.19 -20.80 -1.66
N PRO A 227 25.64 -20.87 -0.44
CA PRO A 227 24.53 -21.77 -0.14
C PRO A 227 23.24 -21.26 -0.81
N PRO A 228 22.27 -22.15 -1.10
CA PRO A 228 21.01 -21.77 -1.74
C PRO A 228 20.22 -20.69 -1.00
N VAL A 229 20.35 -20.61 0.33
CA VAL A 229 19.64 -19.62 1.16
C VAL A 229 20.07 -18.17 0.88
N LEU A 230 21.28 -17.95 0.35
CA LEU A 230 21.80 -16.61 0.04
C LEU A 230 20.91 -15.84 -0.94
N TRP A 231 20.45 -16.51 -2.01
CA TRP A 231 19.69 -15.87 -3.08
C TRP A 231 18.37 -15.26 -2.59
N PRO A 232 17.49 -16.01 -1.91
CA PRO A 232 16.20 -15.50 -1.47
C PRO A 232 16.29 -14.59 -0.24
N THR A 233 17.37 -14.66 0.55
CA THR A 233 17.46 -13.97 1.85
C THR A 233 18.42 -12.81 1.92
N VAL A 234 19.39 -12.74 1.01
CA VAL A 234 20.36 -11.64 0.96
C VAL A 234 20.24 -10.92 -0.39
N VAL A 235 20.34 -11.65 -1.49
CA VAL A 235 20.33 -11.04 -2.84
C VAL A 235 18.97 -10.42 -3.15
N LEU A 236 17.89 -11.19 -3.01
CA LEU A 236 16.55 -10.71 -3.31
C LEU A 236 16.15 -9.52 -2.40
N PRO A 237 16.26 -9.58 -1.06
CA PRO A 237 15.97 -8.42 -0.22
C PRO A 237 16.89 -7.23 -0.52
N GLY A 238 18.16 -7.46 -0.88
CA GLY A 238 19.05 -6.42 -1.36
C GLY A 238 18.51 -5.70 -2.59
N ILE A 239 18.02 -6.44 -3.59
CA ILE A 239 17.37 -5.87 -4.78
C ILE A 239 16.07 -5.13 -4.40
N LEU A 240 15.22 -5.75 -3.58
CA LEU A 240 13.96 -5.17 -3.10
C LEU A 240 14.16 -3.96 -2.19
N THR A 241 15.36 -3.78 -1.64
CA THR A 241 15.76 -2.61 -0.87
C THR A 241 16.26 -1.52 -1.81
N MET A 242 17.26 -1.84 -2.61
CA MET A 242 18.00 -0.84 -3.39
C MET A 242 17.14 -0.26 -4.53
N LEU A 243 16.34 -1.08 -5.21
CA LEU A 243 15.54 -0.61 -6.34
C LEU A 243 14.46 0.41 -5.91
N PRO A 244 13.62 0.16 -4.89
CA PRO A 244 12.67 1.17 -4.41
C PRO A 244 13.35 2.36 -3.71
N LEU A 245 14.44 2.14 -2.96
CA LEU A 245 15.19 3.23 -2.32
C LEU A 245 15.64 4.29 -3.34
N PHE A 246 16.17 3.84 -4.49
CA PHE A 246 16.63 4.72 -5.55
C PHE A 246 15.57 5.04 -6.62
N TYR A 247 14.33 4.56 -6.47
CA TYR A 247 13.25 4.76 -7.44
C TYR A 247 13.02 6.22 -7.86
N PRO A 248 12.99 7.22 -6.94
CA PRO A 248 12.81 8.63 -7.33
C PRO A 248 13.83 9.10 -8.37
N PHE A 249 15.09 8.68 -8.22
CA PHE A 249 16.19 9.06 -9.10
C PHE A 249 16.12 8.32 -10.44
N LEU A 250 15.71 7.06 -10.42
CA LEU A 250 15.46 6.27 -11.62
C LEU A 250 14.31 6.89 -12.44
N GLU A 251 13.15 7.14 -11.82
CA GLU A 251 12.00 7.76 -12.49
C GLU A 251 12.36 9.14 -13.06
N ALA A 252 13.02 10.00 -12.28
CA ALA A 252 13.44 11.33 -12.74
C ALA A 252 14.52 11.28 -13.85
N ARG A 253 15.27 10.18 -13.97
CA ARG A 253 16.22 9.98 -15.07
C ARG A 253 15.52 9.51 -16.33
N PHE A 254 14.61 8.53 -16.23
CA PHE A 254 13.89 7.98 -17.38
C PHE A 254 12.85 8.96 -17.95
N THR A 255 12.12 9.67 -17.10
CA THR A 255 11.09 10.64 -17.51
C THR A 255 11.67 12.02 -17.84
N LYS A 256 12.96 12.25 -17.52
CA LYS A 256 13.62 13.57 -17.59
C LYS A 256 12.91 14.67 -16.77
N ASP A 257 12.09 14.28 -15.78
CA ASP A 257 11.38 15.21 -14.91
C ASP A 257 12.34 15.81 -13.86
N LYS A 258 12.75 17.07 -14.08
CA LYS A 258 13.61 17.86 -13.17
C LYS A 258 12.88 19.01 -12.49
N ALA A 259 11.59 19.16 -12.76
CA ALA A 259 10.76 20.23 -12.22
C ALA A 259 10.45 20.00 -10.74
N THR A 260 10.09 21.07 -10.04
CA THR A 260 9.64 20.99 -8.65
C THR A 260 8.13 20.72 -8.62
N HIS A 261 7.72 19.71 -7.86
CA HIS A 261 6.33 19.26 -7.75
C HIS A 261 5.81 19.44 -6.32
N HIS A 262 4.73 20.22 -6.18
CA HIS A 262 3.97 20.31 -4.93
C HIS A 262 2.55 19.74 -5.08
N LEU A 263 2.07 19.60 -6.31
CA LEU A 263 0.84 18.91 -6.65
C LEU A 263 1.08 17.41 -6.89
N LEU A 264 0.19 16.59 -6.33
CA LEU A 264 0.17 15.14 -6.52
C LEU A 264 -0.33 14.76 -7.91
N GLN A 265 0.09 13.60 -8.39
CA GLN A 265 -0.49 12.98 -9.58
C GLN A 265 -1.52 11.95 -9.16
N ARG A 266 -2.68 11.88 -9.83
CA ARG A 266 -3.60 10.77 -9.61
C ARG A 266 -2.91 9.50 -10.13
N PRO A 267 -3.03 8.35 -9.45
CA PRO A 267 -2.37 7.13 -9.90
C PRO A 267 -2.74 6.76 -11.34
N ARG A 268 -3.99 7.03 -11.75
CA ARG A 268 -4.41 6.81 -13.13
C ARG A 268 -3.68 7.67 -14.15
N ASP A 269 -3.17 8.85 -13.78
CA ASP A 269 -2.48 9.79 -14.69
C ASP A 269 -1.04 9.37 -15.01
N VAL A 270 -0.50 8.38 -14.28
CA VAL A 270 0.84 7.83 -14.51
C VAL A 270 0.75 6.30 -14.64
N PRO A 271 0.22 5.78 -15.76
CA PRO A 271 -0.07 4.35 -15.93
C PRO A 271 1.16 3.46 -15.73
N THR A 272 2.34 3.90 -16.16
CA THR A 272 3.60 3.15 -16.04
C THR A 272 4.00 2.95 -14.58
N ARG A 273 4.04 4.03 -13.78
CA ARG A 273 4.33 3.94 -12.34
C ARG A 273 3.26 3.11 -11.62
N THR A 274 2.00 3.30 -11.95
CA THR A 274 0.91 2.53 -11.34
C THR A 274 1.00 1.05 -11.69
N GLY A 275 1.36 0.71 -12.93
CA GLY A 275 1.68 -0.65 -13.35
C GLY A 275 2.85 -1.24 -12.57
N LEU A 276 3.96 -0.51 -12.41
CA LEU A 276 5.12 -0.97 -11.64
C LEU A 276 4.78 -1.19 -10.16
N GLY A 277 3.97 -0.32 -9.56
CA GLY A 277 3.48 -0.52 -8.19
C GLY A 277 2.60 -1.75 -8.06
N ALA A 278 1.70 -1.98 -9.03
CA ALA A 278 0.87 -3.20 -9.06
C ALA A 278 1.71 -4.46 -9.27
N MET A 279 2.76 -4.39 -10.09
CA MET A 279 3.74 -5.47 -10.26
C MET A 279 4.43 -5.81 -8.94
N ALA A 280 4.92 -4.79 -8.22
CA ALA A 280 5.56 -4.97 -6.92
C ALA A 280 4.61 -5.57 -5.87
N ILE A 281 3.34 -5.12 -5.85
CA ILE A 281 2.30 -5.69 -4.98
C ILE A 281 2.03 -7.15 -5.36
N GLY A 282 1.87 -7.45 -6.65
CA GLY A 282 1.65 -8.82 -7.13
C GLY A 282 2.80 -9.75 -6.75
N PHE A 283 4.05 -9.28 -6.91
CA PHE A 283 5.25 -10.00 -6.48
C PHE A 283 5.26 -10.25 -4.97
N TYR A 284 5.00 -9.21 -4.17
CA TYR A 284 4.92 -9.32 -2.71
C TYR A 284 3.81 -10.28 -2.25
N VAL A 285 2.62 -10.22 -2.85
CA VAL A 285 1.49 -11.08 -2.48
C VAL A 285 1.79 -12.55 -2.79
N VAL A 286 2.42 -12.86 -3.93
CA VAL A 286 2.82 -14.24 -4.23
C VAL A 286 3.82 -14.75 -3.18
N LEU A 287 4.82 -13.95 -2.81
CA LEU A 287 5.77 -14.32 -1.76
C LEU A 287 5.08 -14.49 -0.41
N LEU A 288 4.23 -13.55 -0.01
CA LEU A 288 3.46 -13.60 1.24
C LEU A 288 2.64 -14.89 1.34
N LEU A 289 1.87 -15.22 0.31
CA LEU A 289 1.07 -16.45 0.26
C LEU A 289 1.95 -17.71 0.27
N SER A 290 3.10 -17.65 -0.38
CA SER A 290 4.03 -18.79 -0.45
C SER A 290 4.77 -19.03 0.87
N GLY A 291 4.91 -18.02 1.73
CA GLY A 291 5.39 -18.20 3.10
C GLY A 291 4.51 -19.17 3.87
N GLY A 292 3.19 -18.95 3.85
CA GLY A 292 2.20 -19.84 4.48
C GLY A 292 1.78 -21.07 3.66
N ASN A 293 2.62 -21.58 2.75
CA ASN A 293 2.22 -22.63 1.81
C ASN A 293 1.86 -23.98 2.46
N ASP A 294 2.41 -24.27 3.63
CA ASP A 294 2.14 -25.46 4.45
C ASP A 294 0.74 -25.39 5.08
N VAL A 295 0.38 -24.24 5.66
CA VAL A 295 -0.95 -23.98 6.20
C VAL A 295 -2.00 -23.99 5.08
N ILE A 296 -1.68 -23.40 3.93
CA ILE A 296 -2.59 -23.44 2.76
C ILE A 296 -2.77 -24.87 2.27
N ALA A 297 -1.68 -25.64 2.14
CA ALA A 297 -1.74 -27.04 1.73
C ALA A 297 -2.63 -27.86 2.68
N GLU A 298 -2.45 -27.69 4.00
CA GLU A 298 -3.23 -28.39 5.02
C GLU A 298 -4.71 -27.97 5.02
N LYS A 299 -5.01 -26.67 5.05
CA LYS A 299 -6.41 -26.19 5.19
C LYS A 299 -7.24 -26.35 3.92
N PHE A 300 -6.62 -26.27 2.75
CA PHE A 300 -7.32 -26.41 1.47
C PHE A 300 -7.17 -27.80 0.85
N ASN A 301 -6.51 -28.75 1.54
CA ASN A 301 -6.25 -30.10 1.05
C ASN A 301 -5.56 -30.12 -0.32
N ILE A 302 -4.54 -29.28 -0.49
CA ILE A 302 -3.73 -29.19 -1.72
C ILE A 302 -2.35 -29.77 -1.44
N SER A 303 -1.73 -30.44 -2.42
CA SER A 303 -0.36 -30.92 -2.27
C SER A 303 0.63 -29.78 -2.01
N LEU A 304 1.53 -29.95 -1.03
CA LEU A 304 2.61 -29.00 -0.72
C LEU A 304 3.54 -28.73 -1.93
N ASN A 305 3.79 -29.76 -2.74
CA ASN A 305 4.58 -29.61 -3.96
C ASN A 305 3.83 -28.76 -5.00
N ALA A 306 2.52 -28.97 -5.11
CA ALA A 306 1.68 -28.19 -6.02
C ALA A 306 1.60 -26.71 -5.58
N THR A 307 1.46 -26.42 -4.28
CA THR A 307 1.47 -25.03 -3.78
C THR A 307 2.82 -24.35 -4.03
N THR A 308 3.93 -25.07 -3.86
CA THR A 308 5.27 -24.55 -4.16
C THR A 308 5.47 -24.25 -5.65
N TRP A 309 5.05 -25.15 -6.54
CA TRP A 309 5.11 -24.90 -7.99
C TRP A 309 4.17 -23.78 -8.43
N ALA A 310 2.98 -23.69 -7.84
CA ALA A 310 2.06 -22.59 -8.08
C ALA A 310 2.69 -21.25 -7.68
N GLY A 311 3.41 -21.18 -6.56
CA GLY A 311 4.15 -19.98 -6.16
C GLY A 311 5.29 -19.64 -7.13
N ARG A 312 6.08 -20.64 -7.58
CA ARG A 312 7.17 -20.43 -8.55
C ARG A 312 6.68 -19.88 -9.89
N ILE A 313 5.63 -20.50 -10.44
CA ILE A 313 4.98 -20.03 -11.68
C ILE A 313 4.34 -18.65 -11.42
N GLY A 314 3.70 -18.48 -10.27
CA GLY A 314 3.08 -17.24 -9.83
C GLY A 314 4.05 -16.07 -9.82
N LEU A 315 5.29 -16.25 -9.35
CA LEU A 315 6.31 -15.20 -9.35
C LEU A 315 6.66 -14.70 -10.75
N LEU A 316 6.54 -15.54 -11.77
CA LEU A 316 6.84 -15.18 -13.15
C LEU A 316 5.62 -14.59 -13.88
N VAL A 317 4.42 -15.04 -13.55
CA VAL A 317 3.19 -14.69 -14.28
C VAL A 317 2.42 -13.55 -13.63
N VAL A 318 2.22 -13.59 -12.30
CA VAL A 318 1.36 -12.64 -11.59
C VAL A 318 1.89 -11.20 -11.67
N PRO A 319 3.19 -10.91 -11.45
CA PRO A 319 3.67 -9.53 -11.50
C PRO A 319 3.53 -8.87 -12.89
N PRO A 320 3.95 -9.50 -14.01
CA PRO A 320 3.72 -8.92 -15.34
C PRO A 320 2.23 -8.79 -15.69
N LEU A 321 1.39 -9.73 -15.27
CA LEU A 321 -0.06 -9.63 -15.46
C LEU A 321 -0.65 -8.46 -14.67
N ALA A 322 -0.26 -8.30 -13.41
CA ALA A 322 -0.68 -7.18 -12.56
C ALA A 322 -0.25 -5.83 -13.15
N TYR A 323 0.97 -5.75 -13.71
CA TYR A 323 1.44 -4.58 -14.45
C TYR A 323 0.50 -4.26 -15.62
N TYR A 324 0.25 -5.25 -16.48
CA TYR A 324 -0.56 -5.09 -17.68
C TYR A 324 -1.98 -4.65 -17.34
N LEU A 325 -2.63 -5.33 -16.40
CA LEU A 325 -3.99 -5.01 -15.98
C LEU A 325 -4.09 -3.61 -15.36
N ALA A 326 -3.18 -3.25 -14.46
CA ALA A 326 -3.16 -1.93 -13.84
C ALA A 326 -2.89 -0.80 -14.85
N TYR A 327 -1.99 -1.04 -15.81
CA TYR A 327 -1.71 -0.11 -16.89
C TYR A 327 -2.93 0.14 -17.77
N ARG A 328 -3.61 -0.94 -18.20
CA ARG A 328 -4.83 -0.85 -19.02
C ARG A 328 -5.99 -0.22 -18.25
N ALA A 329 -6.15 -0.58 -16.97
CA ALA A 329 -7.15 0.03 -16.11
C ALA A 329 -6.90 1.54 -15.94
N ALA A 330 -5.64 1.97 -15.77
CA ALA A 330 -5.30 3.39 -15.69
C ALA A 330 -5.68 4.14 -16.98
N LEU A 331 -5.38 3.59 -18.15
CA LEU A 331 -5.77 4.18 -19.44
C LEU A 331 -7.29 4.23 -19.62
N GLY A 332 -8.02 3.15 -19.28
CA GLY A 332 -9.48 3.16 -19.33
C GLY A 332 -10.10 4.19 -18.38
N LEU A 333 -9.52 4.36 -17.19
CA LEU A 333 -9.95 5.39 -16.23
C LEU A 333 -9.64 6.81 -16.73
N GLN A 334 -8.54 7.03 -17.46
CA GLN A 334 -8.25 8.31 -18.11
C GLN A 334 -9.24 8.60 -19.24
N GLN A 335 -9.52 7.60 -20.09
CA GLN A 335 -10.46 7.72 -21.19
C GLN A 335 -11.84 8.11 -20.68
N HIS A 336 -12.35 7.41 -19.68
CA HIS A 336 -13.65 7.73 -19.10
C HIS A 336 -13.68 9.13 -18.47
N ASP A 337 -12.59 9.58 -17.83
CA ASP A 337 -12.53 10.95 -17.30
C ASP A 337 -12.58 11.99 -18.46
N ARG A 338 -12.00 11.69 -19.63
CA ARG A 338 -12.07 12.54 -20.84
C ARG A 338 -13.44 12.51 -21.50
N GLU A 339 -14.09 11.35 -21.55
CA GLU A 339 -15.45 11.21 -22.10
C GLU A 339 -16.45 12.07 -21.34
N VAL A 340 -16.37 12.08 -20.00
CA VAL A 340 -17.22 12.94 -19.15
C VAL A 340 -16.92 14.42 -19.36
N LEU A 341 -15.67 14.80 -19.61
CA LEU A 341 -15.30 16.20 -19.88
C LEU A 341 -15.76 16.67 -21.27
N ALA A 342 -15.86 15.77 -22.24
CA ALA A 342 -16.27 16.07 -23.61
C ALA A 342 -17.80 16.01 -23.82
N HIS A 343 -18.50 15.11 -23.11
CA HIS A 343 -19.93 14.88 -23.32
C HIS A 343 -20.80 15.27 -22.12
N GLY A 344 -20.21 15.52 -20.95
CA GLY A 344 -20.95 15.77 -19.71
C GLY A 344 -21.17 14.50 -18.86
N VAL A 345 -21.83 14.67 -17.72
CA VAL A 345 -22.15 13.60 -16.79
C VAL A 345 -23.39 12.85 -17.25
N GLU A 346 -23.28 11.54 -17.39
CA GLU A 346 -24.40 10.62 -17.63
C GLU A 346 -25.49 10.80 -16.56
N THR A 347 -26.72 11.11 -16.99
CA THR A 347 -27.84 11.32 -16.06
C THR A 347 -28.64 10.04 -15.80
N GLY A 348 -28.52 9.03 -16.65
CA GLY A 348 -29.38 7.85 -16.67
C GLY A 348 -30.78 8.10 -17.25
N ILE A 349 -31.07 9.31 -17.75
CA ILE A 349 -32.35 9.65 -18.39
C ILE A 349 -32.23 9.46 -19.89
N ILE A 350 -32.97 8.49 -20.42
CA ILE A 350 -33.02 8.22 -21.87
C ILE A 350 -34.24 8.93 -22.47
N LYS A 351 -34.03 9.70 -23.54
CA LYS A 351 -35.10 10.34 -24.32
C LYS A 351 -35.14 9.78 -25.73
N ARG A 352 -36.34 9.72 -26.31
CA ARG A 352 -36.56 9.35 -27.71
C ARG A 352 -36.79 10.61 -28.53
N ALA A 353 -35.97 10.82 -29.56
CA ALA A 353 -36.13 11.90 -30.52
C ALA A 353 -37.30 11.65 -31.48
N VAL A 354 -37.74 12.69 -32.16
CA VAL A 354 -38.88 12.65 -33.12
C VAL A 354 -38.59 11.71 -34.29
N ASP A 355 -37.31 11.55 -34.66
CA ASP A 355 -36.82 10.62 -35.68
C ASP A 355 -36.69 9.16 -35.19
N GLY A 356 -37.06 8.87 -33.94
CA GLY A 356 -37.00 7.54 -33.35
C GLY A 356 -35.67 7.16 -32.68
N ARG A 357 -34.64 8.02 -32.72
CA ARG A 357 -33.36 7.75 -32.04
C ARG A 357 -33.50 7.84 -30.52
N PHE A 358 -32.82 6.94 -29.80
CA PHE A 358 -32.65 7.04 -28.36
C PHE A 358 -31.33 7.71 -28.04
N TYR A 359 -31.35 8.67 -27.13
CA TYR A 359 -30.14 9.31 -26.62
C TYR A 359 -30.24 9.48 -25.11
N GLU A 360 -29.09 9.36 -24.46
CA GLU A 360 -28.99 9.69 -23.05
C GLU A 360 -28.81 11.20 -22.89
N VAL A 361 -29.54 11.79 -21.94
CA VAL A 361 -29.34 13.19 -21.57
C VAL A 361 -28.06 13.27 -20.74
N HIS A 362 -27.10 14.07 -21.19
CA HIS A 362 -25.91 14.36 -20.40
C HIS A 362 -26.01 15.75 -19.77
N GLN A 363 -25.54 15.86 -18.53
CA GLN A 363 -25.41 17.14 -17.85
C GLN A 363 -24.03 17.74 -18.15
N PRO A 364 -23.95 18.83 -18.94
CA PRO A 364 -22.68 19.49 -19.20
C PRO A 364 -22.06 20.06 -17.91
N LEU A 365 -20.72 20.00 -17.82
CA LEU A 365 -19.95 20.52 -16.68
C LEU A 365 -19.50 21.98 -16.86
N ALA A 366 -19.63 22.53 -18.07
CA ALA A 366 -19.40 23.92 -18.38
C ALA A 366 -20.44 24.43 -19.38
N ALA A 367 -20.45 25.74 -19.62
CA ALA A 367 -21.37 26.33 -20.58
C ALA A 367 -21.13 25.71 -21.97
N PRO A 368 -22.18 25.16 -22.62
CA PRO A 368 -22.08 24.66 -23.98
C PRO A 368 -21.90 25.79 -24.98
N ASP A 369 -21.25 25.48 -26.10
CA ASP A 369 -21.20 26.38 -27.26
C ASP A 369 -22.56 26.43 -28.00
N GLU A 370 -22.62 27.20 -29.07
CA GLU A 370 -23.83 27.36 -29.91
C GLU A 370 -24.35 26.03 -30.50
N HIS A 371 -23.51 25.00 -30.56
CA HIS A 371 -23.83 23.67 -31.09
C HIS A 371 -24.07 22.63 -29.99
N GLY A 372 -24.05 23.03 -28.71
CA GLY A 372 -24.28 22.14 -27.58
C GLY A 372 -23.04 21.35 -27.13
N HIS A 373 -21.86 21.63 -27.67
CA HIS A 373 -20.62 20.97 -27.29
C HIS A 373 -19.98 21.62 -26.06
N VAL A 374 -19.38 20.81 -25.21
CA VAL A 374 -18.60 21.26 -24.06
C VAL A 374 -17.24 20.61 -24.12
N GLN A 375 -16.18 21.41 -24.21
CA GLN A 375 -14.83 20.91 -24.11
C GLN A 375 -14.14 21.54 -22.90
N LEU A 376 -13.93 20.71 -21.87
CA LEU A 376 -13.14 21.08 -20.69
C LEU A 376 -11.80 20.37 -20.70
N ASP A 377 -10.74 21.14 -20.44
CA ASP A 377 -9.40 20.59 -20.30
C ASP A 377 -9.24 19.79 -19.01
N TYR A 378 -8.46 18.70 -19.09
CA TYR A 378 -8.15 17.89 -17.92
C TYR A 378 -7.08 18.56 -17.04
N ALA A 379 -7.45 18.95 -15.83
CA ALA A 379 -6.56 19.61 -14.87
C ALA A 379 -5.94 18.68 -13.82
N GLY A 380 -6.05 17.35 -13.95
CA GLY A 380 -5.57 16.40 -12.94
C GLY A 380 -6.46 16.28 -11.69
N TRP A 381 -7.61 16.98 -11.66
CA TRP A 381 -8.58 16.91 -10.57
C TRP A 381 -9.56 15.74 -10.75
N VAL A 382 -10.38 15.48 -9.72
CA VAL A 382 -11.43 14.48 -9.77
C VAL A 382 -12.58 14.99 -10.65
N VAL A 383 -12.87 14.27 -11.73
CA VAL A 383 -14.04 14.50 -12.59
C VAL A 383 -15.26 13.84 -11.95
N PRO A 384 -16.36 14.57 -11.68
CA PRO A 384 -17.59 13.99 -11.14
C PRO A 384 -18.27 13.12 -12.20
N LYS A 385 -18.63 11.88 -11.85
CA LYS A 385 -19.21 10.90 -12.78
C LYS A 385 -20.68 10.57 -12.50
N LYS A 386 -21.26 11.20 -11.48
CA LYS A 386 -22.61 10.90 -11.03
C LYS A 386 -23.33 12.19 -10.68
N MET A 387 -24.61 12.27 -11.02
CA MET A 387 -25.45 13.44 -10.76
C MET A 387 -25.53 13.83 -9.28
N ASN A 388 -25.44 12.86 -8.37
CA ASN A 388 -25.40 13.13 -6.94
C ASN A 388 -24.13 13.87 -6.46
N ARG A 389 -23.05 13.86 -7.25
CA ARG A 389 -21.80 14.60 -6.95
C ARG A 389 -21.85 16.06 -7.43
N VAL A 390 -22.79 16.40 -8.30
CA VAL A 390 -23.00 17.77 -8.82
C VAL A 390 -24.20 18.46 -8.18
N GLY A 391 -24.75 17.91 -7.08
CA GLY A 391 -25.84 18.54 -6.33
C GLY A 391 -27.22 18.37 -6.98
N ALA A 392 -27.40 17.40 -7.87
CA ALA A 392 -28.69 17.15 -8.52
C ALA A 392 -29.73 16.48 -7.61
N LEU A 393 -29.30 15.90 -6.48
CA LEU A 393 -30.22 15.33 -5.49
C LEU A 393 -30.73 16.42 -4.56
N LEU A 394 -32.02 16.35 -4.22
CA LEU A 394 -32.61 17.20 -3.21
C LEU A 394 -31.91 16.98 -1.84
N PRO A 395 -31.79 18.04 -1.02
CA PRO A 395 -31.30 17.90 0.35
C PRO A 395 -32.12 16.86 1.12
N THR A 396 -31.46 16.05 1.93
CA THR A 396 -32.15 15.15 2.86
C THR A 396 -32.90 15.96 3.89
N LEU A 397 -34.14 15.57 4.19
CA LEU A 397 -34.92 16.18 5.26
C LEU A 397 -34.18 16.07 6.59
N ARG A 398 -34.24 17.13 7.40
CA ARG A 398 -33.63 17.13 8.73
C ARG A 398 -34.30 16.10 9.63
N GLY A 399 -33.50 15.26 10.29
CA GLY A 399 -33.98 14.22 11.20
C GLY A 399 -32.90 13.19 11.54
N PHE A 400 -33.01 12.52 12.70
CA PHE A 400 -32.07 11.48 13.12
C PHE A 400 -32.48 10.08 12.62
N PHE A 401 -33.79 9.82 12.57
CA PHE A 401 -34.41 8.61 11.97
C PHE A 401 -35.82 8.87 11.39
N ARG A 402 -36.40 10.05 11.63
CA ARG A 402 -37.69 10.49 11.10
C ARG A 402 -37.56 11.96 10.67
N PRO A 403 -38.17 12.36 9.54
CA PRO A 403 -38.14 13.74 9.09
C PRO A 403 -38.87 14.64 10.07
N VAL A 404 -38.24 15.77 10.40
CA VAL A 404 -38.80 16.86 11.23
C VAL A 404 -39.47 17.91 10.34
N GLU A 405 -39.09 17.95 9.07
CA GLU A 405 -39.58 18.89 8.06
C GLU A 405 -40.42 18.12 7.02
N GLU A 406 -41.45 18.77 6.48
CA GLU A 406 -42.21 18.22 5.37
C GLU A 406 -41.36 18.19 4.08
N PRO A 407 -41.54 17.20 3.20
CA PRO A 407 -40.84 17.14 1.91
C PRO A 407 -41.03 18.44 1.13
N PRO A 408 -39.95 19.06 0.61
CA PRO A 408 -40.12 20.16 -0.33
C PRO A 408 -40.96 19.66 -1.51
N GLN A 409 -42.01 20.41 -1.87
CA GLN A 409 -42.79 20.07 -3.06
C GLN A 409 -41.83 20.06 -4.27
N PRO A 410 -41.92 19.04 -5.15
CA PRO A 410 -41.10 19.02 -6.36
C PRO A 410 -41.32 20.34 -7.12
N PRO A 411 -40.27 20.88 -7.77
CA PRO A 411 -40.45 22.08 -8.58
C PRO A 411 -41.62 21.83 -9.53
N ALA A 412 -42.60 22.74 -9.52
CA ALA A 412 -43.71 22.71 -10.47
C ALA A 412 -43.10 22.45 -11.84
N GLU A 413 -43.58 21.42 -12.54
CA GLU A 413 -43.13 21.09 -13.89
C GLU A 413 -42.95 22.40 -14.65
N ALA A 414 -41.74 22.63 -15.19
CA ALA A 414 -41.49 23.77 -16.06
C ALA A 414 -42.68 23.85 -17.01
N PRO A 415 -43.33 25.03 -17.17
CA PRO A 415 -44.62 25.11 -17.84
C PRO A 415 -44.46 24.50 -19.22
N VAL A 416 -44.90 23.25 -19.35
CA VAL A 416 -45.12 22.63 -20.63
C VAL A 416 -46.25 23.48 -21.16
N SER A 417 -45.90 24.39 -22.08
CA SER A 417 -46.93 25.11 -22.84
C SER A 417 -47.95 24.05 -23.25
N PRO A 418 -49.24 24.26 -22.95
CA PRO A 418 -50.26 23.28 -23.26
C PRO A 418 -50.05 22.86 -24.70
N ALA A 419 -49.93 21.56 -24.93
CA ALA A 419 -49.83 21.02 -26.27
C ALA A 419 -50.91 21.70 -27.12
N PRO A 420 -50.57 22.26 -28.31
CA PRO A 420 -51.58 22.88 -29.15
C PRO A 420 -52.69 21.86 -29.32
N SER A 421 -53.92 22.28 -29.01
CA SER A 421 -55.12 21.46 -29.16
C SER A 421 -55.05 20.79 -30.52
N ARG A 422 -55.14 19.45 -30.55
CA ARG A 422 -55.36 18.72 -31.79
C ARG A 422 -56.56 19.36 -32.47
N GLU A 423 -56.33 20.03 -33.59
CA GLU A 423 -57.41 20.28 -34.54
C GLU A 423 -57.92 18.91 -34.95
N GLU A 424 -59.16 18.62 -34.57
CA GLU A 424 -59.92 17.55 -35.19
C GLU A 424 -59.93 17.83 -36.69
N ILE A 425 -59.25 16.97 -37.45
CA ILE A 425 -59.43 16.91 -38.88
C ILE A 425 -60.88 16.50 -39.08
N GLY A 426 -61.72 17.49 -39.36
CA GLY A 426 -63.13 17.29 -39.65
C GLY A 426 -63.29 16.32 -40.81
N THR A 427 -63.99 15.22 -40.56
CA THR A 427 -64.71 14.52 -41.62
C THR A 427 -65.95 15.36 -41.95
N HIS A 428 -65.90 16.09 -43.07
CA HIS A 428 -66.93 16.15 -44.10
C HIS A 428 -66.51 17.03 -45.28
#